data_AF-A0A8T0MI88-F1
#
_entry.id   AF-A0A8T0MI88-F1
#
_cell.length_a   1.000
_cell.length_b   1.000
_cell.length_c   1.000
_cell.angle_alpha   90.00
_cell.angle_beta   90.00
_cell.angle_gamma   90.00
#
_symmetry.space_group_name_H-M   'P 1'
#
loop_
_entity.id
_entity.type
_entity.pdbx_description
1 polymer ?
#
loop_
_entity_poly.entity_id
_entity_poly.type
_entity_poly.pdbx_seq_one_letter_code
_entity_poly.pdbx_strand_id
1 'polypeptide(L)'
;MEESKAEPAVSLITKETVPQSFIDRIKTRPSRKIPPFTEGLIELYNDVLPEAIALEEEHAIHWNYFVDLEQDCVSQYEEKGYAEVSVDFTNGMKQIFILPWE
;
A
#
# COMPACT_ATOMS: atom_id res chain seq x y z
N MET A 1 -10.51 29.80 30.97
CA MET A 1 -10.46 29.29 29.58
C MET A 1 -10.33 27.79 29.71
N GLU A 2 -11.42 27.06 29.50
CA GLU A 2 -11.37 25.59 29.45
C GLU A 2 -10.54 25.18 28.24
N GLU A 3 -9.48 24.41 28.51
CA GLU A 3 -8.74 23.71 27.48
C GLU A 3 -9.70 22.71 26.81
N SER A 4 -10.05 22.99 25.56
CA SER A 4 -10.69 22.03 24.66
C SER A 4 -9.74 20.84 24.50
N LYS A 5 -9.90 19.83 25.36
CA LYS A 5 -9.27 18.52 25.23
C LYS A 5 -9.82 17.89 23.96
N ALA A 6 -9.06 17.98 22.86
CA ALA A 6 -9.40 17.31 21.62
C ALA A 6 -9.64 15.82 21.93
N GLU A 7 -10.83 15.33 21.64
CA GLU A 7 -11.14 13.91 21.77
C GLU A 7 -10.15 13.13 20.89
N PRO A 8 -9.60 12.00 21.38
CA PRO A 8 -8.71 11.19 20.57
C PRO A 8 -9.48 10.76 19.33
N ALA A 9 -8.98 11.09 18.14
CA ALA A 9 -9.51 10.58 16.90
C ALA A 9 -9.46 9.05 16.98
N VAL A 10 -10.63 8.42 17.17
CA VAL A 10 -10.77 6.98 17.19
C VAL A 10 -10.45 6.51 15.78
N SER A 11 -9.21 6.08 15.57
CA SER A 11 -8.75 5.39 14.37
C SER A 11 -9.61 4.14 14.19
N LEU A 12 -10.63 4.22 13.34
CA LEU A 12 -11.61 3.18 13.11
C LEU A 12 -11.05 2.17 12.09
N ILE A 13 -9.91 1.56 12.42
CA ILE A 13 -9.30 0.53 11.60
C ILE A 13 -10.17 -0.72 11.70
N THR A 14 -10.83 -1.09 10.60
CA THR A 14 -11.65 -2.31 10.50
C THR A 14 -10.96 -3.35 9.64
N LYS A 15 -11.27 -4.64 9.86
CA LYS A 15 -10.88 -5.71 8.92
C LYS A 15 -11.97 -5.83 7.85
N GLU A 16 -11.56 -5.93 6.59
CA GLU A 16 -12.46 -6.21 5.46
C GLU A 16 -11.96 -7.41 4.66
N THR A 17 -12.89 -8.27 4.24
CA THR A 17 -12.60 -9.37 3.34
C THR A 17 -12.35 -8.87 1.92
N VAL A 18 -11.26 -9.32 1.31
CA VAL A 18 -10.90 -9.00 -0.05
C VAL A 18 -11.85 -9.73 -1.02
N PRO A 19 -12.45 -9.04 -2.01
CA PRO A 19 -13.33 -9.67 -2.98
C PRO A 19 -12.61 -10.76 -3.78
N GLN A 20 -13.28 -11.89 -4.03
CA GLN A 20 -12.74 -13.00 -4.83
C GLN A 20 -12.26 -12.54 -6.21
N SER A 21 -12.99 -11.63 -6.85
CA SER A 21 -12.62 -11.08 -8.16
C SER A 21 -11.26 -10.35 -8.15
N PHE A 22 -10.87 -9.77 -7.01
CA PHE A 22 -9.57 -9.15 -6.86
C PHE A 22 -8.46 -10.20 -6.72
N ILE A 23 -8.69 -11.26 -5.93
CA ILE A 23 -7.78 -12.41 -5.84
C ILE A 23 -7.56 -13.02 -7.23
N ASP A 24 -8.63 -13.27 -7.98
CA ASP A 24 -8.56 -13.84 -9.33
C ASP A 24 -7.76 -12.92 -10.28
N ARG A 25 -7.94 -11.61 -10.17
CA ARG A 25 -7.19 -10.60 -10.94
C ARG A 25 -5.69 -10.66 -10.61
N ILE A 26 -5.30 -10.76 -9.34
CA ILE A 26 -3.89 -10.87 -8.94
C ILE A 26 -3.28 -12.16 -9.51
N LYS A 27 -3.96 -13.30 -9.34
CA LYS A 27 -3.44 -14.61 -9.80
C LYS A 27 -3.27 -14.68 -11.31
N THR A 28 -4.14 -14.02 -12.06
CA THR A 28 -4.05 -13.97 -13.54
C THR A 28 -3.07 -12.92 -14.05
N ARG A 29 -2.87 -11.83 -13.29
CA ARG A 29 -2.01 -10.70 -13.66
C ARG A 29 -1.30 -10.15 -12.42
N PRO A 30 -0.22 -10.81 -11.97
CA PRO A 30 0.50 -10.38 -10.78
C PRO A 30 1.25 -9.08 -11.04
N SER A 31 1.09 -8.11 -10.13
CA SER A 31 1.91 -6.91 -10.12
C SER A 31 3.35 -7.26 -9.74
N ARG A 32 4.31 -6.45 -10.19
CA ARG A 32 5.74 -6.66 -9.93
C ARG A 32 6.32 -5.45 -9.22
N LYS A 33 7.23 -5.69 -8.28
CA LYS A 33 7.98 -4.61 -7.64
C LYS A 33 8.80 -3.84 -8.66
N ILE A 34 8.87 -2.53 -8.46
CA ILE A 34 9.82 -1.65 -9.15
C ILE A 34 11.19 -1.90 -8.51
N PRO A 35 12.21 -2.25 -9.30
CA PRO A 35 13.57 -2.43 -8.79
C PRO A 35 14.16 -1.08 -8.35
N PRO A 36 15.20 -1.10 -7.50
CA PRO A 36 15.95 0.11 -7.17
C PRO A 36 16.45 0.84 -8.41
N PHE A 37 16.50 2.17 -8.36
CA PHE A 37 17.00 2.97 -9.47
C PHE A 37 18.50 2.76 -9.63
N THR A 38 18.91 2.54 -10.86
CA THR A 38 20.32 2.41 -11.22
C THR A 38 21.00 3.78 -11.21
N GLU A 39 22.31 3.83 -10.96
CA GLU A 39 23.11 5.08 -11.03
C GLU A 39 22.87 5.85 -12.34
N GLY A 40 22.89 5.18 -13.50
CA GLY A 40 22.65 5.85 -14.79
C GLY A 40 21.23 6.42 -14.96
N LEU A 41 20.23 5.87 -14.26
CA LEU A 41 18.88 6.44 -14.23
C LEU A 41 18.87 7.69 -13.34
N ILE A 42 19.52 7.62 -12.19
CA ILE A 42 19.66 8.74 -11.27
C ILE A 42 20.38 9.92 -11.95
N GLU A 43 21.47 9.65 -12.67
CA GLU A 43 22.21 10.64 -13.46
C GLU A 43 21.31 11.28 -14.53
N LEU A 44 20.57 10.48 -15.30
CA LEU A 44 19.64 10.99 -16.31
C LEU A 44 18.57 11.92 -15.71
N TYR A 45 17.99 11.56 -14.57
CA TYR A 45 17.02 12.41 -13.88
C TYR A 45 17.68 13.69 -13.36
N ASN A 46 18.87 13.62 -12.77
CA ASN A 46 19.61 14.81 -12.33
C ASN A 46 19.95 15.77 -13.49
N ASP A 47 20.20 15.24 -14.69
CA ASP A 47 20.52 16.08 -15.85
C ASP A 47 19.29 16.75 -16.46
N VAL A 48 18.10 16.13 -16.35
CA VAL A 48 16.88 16.58 -17.05
C VAL A 48 15.87 17.24 -16.10
N LEU A 49 15.64 16.64 -14.94
CA LEU A 49 14.66 17.08 -13.94
C LEU A 49 15.00 16.53 -12.53
N PRO A 50 15.93 17.16 -11.80
CA PRO A 50 16.40 16.68 -10.50
C PRO A 50 15.27 16.46 -9.48
N GLU A 51 14.24 17.29 -9.50
CA GLU A 51 13.13 17.22 -8.53
C GLU A 51 12.26 15.98 -8.74
N ALA A 52 12.33 15.33 -9.91
CA ALA A 52 11.54 14.14 -10.21
C ALA A 52 12.10 12.87 -9.54
N ILE A 53 13.38 12.80 -9.18
CA ILE A 53 13.94 11.58 -8.58
C ILE A 53 13.23 11.21 -7.29
N ALA A 54 13.02 12.19 -6.40
CA ALA A 54 12.38 11.97 -5.11
C ALA A 54 10.90 11.57 -5.28
N LEU A 55 10.22 12.17 -6.26
CA LEU A 55 8.83 11.82 -6.58
C LEU A 55 8.71 10.39 -7.13
N GLU A 56 9.62 10.01 -8.03
CA GLU A 56 9.65 8.66 -8.60
C GLU A 56 10.03 7.61 -7.54
N GLU A 57 10.94 7.94 -6.63
CA GLU A 57 11.26 7.08 -5.48
C GLU A 57 10.04 6.90 -4.56
N GLU A 58 9.31 7.98 -4.24
CA GLU A 58 8.08 7.91 -3.46
C GLU A 58 7.01 7.05 -4.15
N HIS A 59 6.82 7.22 -5.46
CA HIS A 59 5.93 6.39 -6.24
C HIS A 59 6.35 4.91 -6.24
N ALA A 60 7.65 4.63 -6.36
CA ALA A 60 8.18 3.28 -6.31
C ALA A 60 7.94 2.61 -4.94
N ILE A 61 8.07 3.36 -3.84
CA ILE A 61 7.78 2.88 -2.48
C ILE A 61 6.30 2.52 -2.36
N HIS A 62 5.40 3.43 -2.75
CA HIS A 62 3.96 3.18 -2.66
C HIS A 62 3.51 2.01 -3.54
N TRP A 63 4.05 1.91 -4.76
CA TRP A 63 3.78 0.78 -5.65
C TRP A 63 4.28 -0.54 -5.06
N ASN A 64 5.49 -0.56 -4.50
CA ASN A 64 6.05 -1.76 -3.89
C ASN A 64 5.25 -2.20 -2.66
N TYR A 65 4.76 -1.25 -1.85
CA TYR A 65 3.83 -1.54 -0.75
C TYR A 65 2.52 -2.18 -1.25
N PHE A 66 1.96 -1.66 -2.34
CA PHE A 66 0.78 -2.26 -2.97
C PHE A 66 1.03 -3.70 -3.47
N VAL A 67 2.20 -3.95 -4.08
CA VAL A 67 2.59 -5.30 -4.50
C VAL A 67 2.72 -6.24 -3.30
N ASP A 68 3.30 -5.78 -2.18
CA ASP A 68 3.38 -6.56 -0.94
C ASP A 68 1.98 -6.92 -0.41
N LEU A 69 1.04 -5.98 -0.48
CA LEU A 69 -0.35 -6.22 -0.11
C LEU A 69 -1.04 -7.26 -0.99
N GLU A 70 -0.83 -7.22 -2.31
CA GLU A 70 -1.35 -8.24 -3.22
C GLU A 70 -0.79 -9.63 -2.90
N GLN A 71 0.50 -9.72 -2.61
CA GLN A 71 1.17 -10.98 -2.28
C GLN A 71 0.68 -11.55 -0.94
N ASP A 72 0.48 -10.69 0.06
CA ASP A 72 -0.12 -11.06 1.33
C ASP A 72 -1.55 -11.59 1.14
N CYS A 73 -2.37 -10.92 0.33
CA CYS A 73 -3.72 -11.38 0.02
C CYS A 73 -3.73 -12.77 -0.62
N VAL A 74 -2.85 -13.02 -1.59
CA VAL A 74 -2.74 -14.35 -2.22
C VAL A 74 -2.28 -15.40 -1.22
N SER A 75 -1.28 -15.09 -0.39
CA SER A 75 -0.76 -16.01 0.63
C SER A 75 -1.84 -16.38 1.65
N GLN A 76 -2.54 -15.39 2.19
CA GLN A 76 -3.71 -15.60 3.06
C GLN A 76 -4.74 -16.50 2.37
N TYR A 77 -5.11 -16.20 1.12
CA TYR A 77 -6.11 -16.96 0.38
C TYR A 77 -5.70 -18.43 0.19
N GLU A 78 -4.44 -18.69 -0.11
CA GLU A 78 -3.92 -20.06 -0.27
C GLU A 78 -3.91 -20.85 1.04
N GLU A 79 -3.73 -20.18 2.18
CA GLU A 79 -3.73 -20.80 3.51
C GLU A 79 -5.14 -21.07 4.04
N LYS A 80 -6.04 -20.07 4.03
CA LYS A 80 -7.35 -20.14 4.71
C LYS A 80 -8.57 -20.06 3.78
N GLY A 81 -8.37 -19.89 2.48
CA GLY A 81 -9.44 -19.80 1.47
C GLY A 81 -10.11 -18.42 1.36
N TYR A 82 -9.61 -17.42 2.09
CA TYR A 82 -10.03 -16.03 2.01
C TYR A 82 -8.88 -15.10 2.41
N ALA A 83 -8.96 -13.82 2.07
CA ALA A 83 -7.99 -12.81 2.48
C ALA A 83 -8.69 -11.63 3.13
N GLU A 84 -8.02 -11.00 4.09
CA GLU A 84 -8.51 -9.82 4.78
C GLU A 84 -7.44 -8.73 4.79
N VAL A 85 -7.89 -7.48 4.80
CA VAL A 85 -7.05 -6.29 4.88
C VAL A 85 -7.54 -5.39 5.99
N SER A 86 -6.61 -4.63 6.58
CA SER A 86 -6.97 -3.52 7.46
C SER A 86 -7.41 -2.33 6.62
N VAL A 87 -8.46 -1.65 7.05
CA VAL A 87 -9.02 -0.49 6.36
C VAL A 87 -9.21 0.66 7.34
N ASP A 88 -8.68 1.83 6.99
CA ASP A 88 -8.93 3.10 7.66
C ASP A 88 -9.76 4.02 6.77
N PHE A 89 -10.82 4.62 7.33
CA PHE A 89 -11.69 5.60 6.67
C PHE A 89 -11.64 7.00 7.30
N THR A 90 -10.74 7.23 8.26
CA THR A 90 -10.74 8.43 9.12
C THR A 90 -10.64 9.75 8.33
N ASN A 91 -10.01 9.72 7.15
CA ASN A 91 -9.79 10.92 6.31
C ASN A 91 -10.81 11.06 5.15
N GLY A 92 -11.94 10.35 5.20
CA GLY A 92 -12.94 10.34 4.10
C GLY A 92 -12.48 9.62 2.83
N MET A 93 -11.24 9.11 2.84
CA MET A 93 -10.68 8.22 1.83
C MET A 93 -10.36 6.88 2.46
N LYS A 94 -10.70 5.80 1.75
CA LYS A 94 -10.40 4.43 2.16
C LYS A 94 -8.91 4.17 1.99
N GLN A 95 -8.19 3.97 3.10
CA GLN A 95 -6.81 3.51 3.10
C GLN A 95 -6.78 2.03 3.44
N ILE A 96 -5.99 1.25 2.71
CA ILE A 96 -5.94 -0.20 2.82
C ILE A 96 -4.52 -0.61 3.21
N PHE A 97 -4.41 -1.47 4.22
CA PHE A 97 -3.15 -1.88 4.82
C PHE A 97 -3.05 -3.41 4.91
N ILE A 98 -1.82 -3.88 4.85
CA ILE A 98 -1.46 -5.25 5.21
C ILE A 98 -1.82 -5.48 6.68
N LEU A 99 -2.38 -6.64 7.00
CA LEU A 99 -2.66 -6.99 8.39
C LEU A 99 -1.35 -7.08 9.19
N PRO A 100 -1.29 -6.56 10.43
CA PRO A 100 -0.15 -6.82 11.28
C PRO A 100 -0.03 -8.33 11.53
N TRP A 101 1.19 -8.85 11.43
CA TRP A 101 1.49 -10.25 11.76
C TRP A 101 1.08 -10.53 13.21
N GLU A 102 0.27 -11.56 13.44
CA GLU A 102 -0.13 -12.03 14.78
C GLU A 102 1.00 -12.81 15.48
#